data_AF-A0A0D2FDX5-F1
#
_entry.id   AF-A0A0D2FDX5-F1
#
_cell.length_a   1.000
_cell.length_b   1.000
_cell.length_c   1.000
_cell.angle_alpha   90.00
_cell.angle_beta   90.00
_cell.angle_gamma   90.00
#
_symmetry.space_group_name_H-M   'P 1'
#
loop_
_entity.id
_entity.type
_entity.pdbx_description
1 polymer ?
#
loop_
_entity_poly.entity_id
_entity_poly.type
_entity_poly.pdbx_seq_one_letter_code
_entity_poly.pdbx_strand_id
1 'polypeptide(L)'
;MDGEVMPPLLECTDILSRLEKNITSSNLVVENDAAIPKSRRKESSSFRAGLHTLQHRSVVSEQSTEPDSPSRSNPYNSLQDITLELAKTGLLLEAELQSGVPAWQEWVLMAAKRRTILAAHMLMWAWSLKNRYPPFACFEISFMPTPAPKMLWHAQSEGWESLYSNRLSGWLDGGPQRLEELMVIGPEIEIAPRSQRWLEEADEFGVLLMSEAVERIDIINDSLDNFARSTTVLINAVGPYSSYGTPVPESCANNGTSYLDFSTETPWIEEMIRKYHAKAKQNLARIIPAIGNSSSPSAITAYVLAKQHQKLYGAPVQEILSSYDMKVNGMSSGSLSSMIDVVSHYGISPLLFPKPQRLSLPSEIPQTHLTKPFLGHKYDADLGHLATSFGAPGNEAVVYRSQHLQKSIYDPEFTYHEFMPMRSTTQAIITHLLTKFAILLLWLPPFRALINSFKPEPGTGPSKEVARGERIRVRAIARGNKSEKPLTTEYLYEGSMYHHAAMLAAEAAMVLLSLRKAPTGSSQKDEQFGILTPSCLEMPFVERLRNASVKIDVSE
;
A
#
# COMPACT_ATOMS: atom_id res chain seq x y z
N MET A 1 30.46 8.67 -19.60
CA MET A 1 29.37 9.03 -20.54
C MET A 1 29.58 10.49 -20.88
N ASP A 2 30.41 10.72 -21.89
CA ASP A 2 30.51 12.02 -22.57
C ASP A 2 29.33 12.15 -23.53
N GLY A 3 28.83 13.38 -23.70
CA GLY A 3 27.89 13.75 -24.77
C GLY A 3 26.51 14.21 -24.30
N GLU A 4 26.34 15.53 -24.31
CA GLU A 4 25.08 16.28 -24.52
C GLU A 4 23.75 15.65 -24.03
N VAL A 5 23.32 16.03 -22.83
CA VAL A 5 21.91 15.90 -22.41
C VAL A 5 21.45 17.22 -21.77
N MET A 6 21.35 18.27 -22.60
CA MET A 6 20.61 19.50 -22.31
C MET A 6 19.70 20.03 -23.47
N PRO A 7 19.30 19.25 -24.50
CA PRO A 7 18.22 19.70 -25.41
C PRO A 7 16.76 19.73 -24.87
N PRO A 8 16.29 18.83 -23.96
CA PRO A 8 14.85 18.71 -23.69
C PRO A 8 14.22 19.89 -22.94
N LEU A 9 14.99 20.58 -22.08
CA LEU A 9 14.45 21.56 -21.14
C LEU A 9 14.14 22.93 -21.77
N LEU A 10 14.97 23.38 -22.72
CA LEU A 10 14.71 24.58 -23.54
C LEU A 10 13.50 24.38 -24.46
N GLU A 11 13.32 23.16 -24.98
CA GLU A 11 12.16 22.78 -25.78
C GLU A 11 10.87 22.84 -24.96
N CYS A 12 10.90 22.40 -23.69
CA CYS A 12 9.76 22.55 -22.77
C CYS A 12 9.36 24.02 -22.55
N THR A 13 10.32 24.93 -22.36
CA THR A 13 10.02 26.36 -22.19
C THR A 13 9.43 27.00 -23.44
N ASP A 14 9.92 26.63 -24.62
CA ASP A 14 9.40 27.16 -25.89
C ASP A 14 7.98 26.62 -26.16
N ILE A 15 7.73 25.33 -25.88
CA ILE A 15 6.38 24.73 -25.97
C ILE A 15 5.41 25.46 -25.03
N LEU A 16 5.76 25.65 -23.76
CA LEU A 16 4.89 26.32 -22.79
C LEU A 16 4.67 27.80 -23.16
N SER A 17 5.71 28.50 -23.61
CA SER A 17 5.61 29.90 -24.06
C SER A 17 4.73 30.05 -25.30
N ARG A 18 4.76 29.09 -26.23
CA ARG A 18 3.88 29.07 -27.42
C ARG A 18 2.43 28.80 -27.05
N LEU A 19 2.19 27.92 -26.07
CA LEU A 19 0.83 27.64 -25.57
C LEU A 19 0.25 28.84 -24.81
N GLU A 20 1.07 29.56 -24.03
CA GLU A 20 0.66 30.77 -23.31
C GLU A 20 0.21 31.89 -24.26
N LYS A 21 0.87 32.07 -25.41
CA LYS A 21 0.47 33.09 -26.41
C LYS A 21 -0.93 32.88 -26.97
N ASN A 22 -1.47 31.66 -26.88
CA ASN A 22 -2.80 31.32 -27.37
C ASN A 22 -3.90 31.45 -26.29
N ILE A 23 -3.53 31.75 -25.03
CA ILE A 23 -4.47 31.91 -23.92
C ILE A 23 -4.59 33.40 -23.59
N THR A 24 -5.82 33.89 -23.41
CA THR A 24 -6.09 35.31 -23.17
C THR A 24 -5.58 35.69 -21.78
N SER A 25 -4.71 36.70 -21.70
CA SER A 25 -4.02 37.16 -20.48
C SER A 25 -4.94 37.70 -19.37
N SER A 26 -6.25 37.75 -19.58
CA SER A 26 -7.24 38.30 -18.66
C SER A 26 -7.61 37.37 -17.49
N ASN A 27 -7.31 36.07 -17.58
CA ASN A 27 -7.76 35.06 -16.59
C ASN A 27 -6.61 34.51 -15.72
N LEU A 28 -5.37 34.90 -16.04
CA LEU A 28 -4.18 34.55 -15.26
C LEU A 28 -3.97 35.61 -14.18
N VAL A 29 -3.82 35.17 -12.93
CA VAL A 29 -3.54 36.07 -11.83
C VAL A 29 -2.04 36.43 -11.85
N VAL A 30 -1.72 37.53 -12.52
CA VAL A 30 -0.44 38.25 -12.41
C VAL A 30 -0.73 39.53 -11.62
N GLU A 31 -0.62 39.47 -10.30
CA GLU A 31 -1.33 40.41 -9.42
C GLU A 31 -0.61 41.75 -9.20
N ASN A 32 -1.26 42.84 -9.65
CA ASN A 32 -1.11 44.19 -9.10
C ASN A 32 -2.06 44.34 -7.89
N ASP A 33 -1.58 44.94 -6.79
CA ASP A 33 -2.17 44.92 -5.42
C ASP A 33 -3.62 45.38 -5.24
N ALA A 34 -4.23 46.00 -6.25
CA ALA A 34 -5.47 46.75 -6.08
C ALA A 34 -6.76 45.91 -6.14
N ALA A 35 -6.72 44.68 -6.65
CA ALA A 35 -7.93 43.90 -6.98
C ALA A 35 -8.34 42.81 -5.94
N ILE A 36 -7.58 42.62 -4.86
CA ILE A 36 -7.76 41.46 -3.96
C ILE A 36 -8.67 41.77 -2.76
N PRO A 37 -9.67 40.93 -2.46
CA PRO A 37 -10.44 40.99 -1.21
C PRO A 37 -9.53 40.95 0.01
N LYS A 38 -9.79 41.79 1.01
CA LYS A 38 -8.93 41.95 2.21
C LYS A 38 -8.64 40.63 2.95
N SER A 39 -9.52 39.63 2.86
CA SER A 39 -9.33 38.30 3.47
C SER A 39 -8.20 37.48 2.85
N ARG A 40 -7.87 37.71 1.57
CA ARG A 40 -6.86 36.93 0.81
C ARG A 40 -5.52 37.65 0.62
N ARG A 41 -5.35 38.87 1.15
CA ARG A 41 -4.10 39.63 1.02
C ARG A 41 -2.88 38.95 1.66
N LYS A 42 -3.09 38.10 2.68
CA LYS A 42 -2.02 37.26 3.26
C LYS A 42 -1.45 36.25 2.25
N GLU A 43 -2.25 35.80 1.30
CA GLU A 43 -1.87 34.78 0.31
C GLU A 43 -1.02 35.40 -0.82
N SER A 44 -1.38 36.61 -1.26
CA SER A 44 -0.62 37.40 -2.25
C SER A 44 0.76 37.86 -1.70
N SER A 45 0.86 38.15 -0.40
CA SER A 45 2.15 38.46 0.23
C SER A 45 3.12 37.26 0.25
N SER A 46 2.62 36.03 0.43
CA SER A 46 3.45 34.82 0.39
C SER A 46 3.93 34.51 -1.03
N PHE A 47 3.07 34.72 -2.04
CA PHE A 47 3.41 34.58 -3.47
C PHE A 47 4.58 35.50 -3.87
N ARG A 48 4.49 36.79 -3.53
CA ARG A 48 5.53 37.78 -3.85
C ARG A 48 6.81 37.57 -3.07
N ALA A 49 6.72 37.14 -1.81
CA ALA A 49 7.89 36.74 -1.03
C ALA A 49 8.60 35.55 -1.71
N GLY A 50 7.86 34.56 -2.20
CA GLY A 50 8.40 33.45 -2.98
C GLY A 50 9.10 33.91 -4.26
N LEU A 51 8.45 34.76 -5.05
CA LEU A 51 9.01 35.30 -6.31
C LEU A 51 10.28 36.14 -6.08
N HIS A 52 10.28 37.01 -5.06
CA HIS A 52 11.45 37.80 -4.69
C HIS A 52 12.61 36.95 -4.19
N THR A 53 12.34 35.87 -3.46
CA THR A 53 13.38 34.98 -2.96
C THR A 53 13.99 34.16 -4.10
N LEU A 54 13.17 33.68 -5.05
CA LEU A 54 13.63 33.03 -6.29
C LEU A 54 14.56 33.95 -7.11
N GLN A 55 14.17 35.22 -7.28
CA GLN A 55 14.99 36.23 -7.97
C GLN A 55 16.28 36.57 -7.23
N HIS A 56 16.25 36.71 -5.91
CA HIS A 56 17.45 37.00 -5.13
C HIS A 56 18.45 35.83 -5.17
N ARG A 57 17.97 34.58 -5.22
CA ARG A 57 18.82 33.40 -5.23
C ARG A 57 19.53 33.15 -6.57
N SER A 58 18.95 33.55 -7.71
CA SER A 58 19.64 33.43 -9.00
C SER A 58 20.89 34.32 -9.03
N VAL A 59 20.78 35.53 -8.51
CA VAL A 59 21.88 36.50 -8.40
C VAL A 59 23.01 36.00 -7.49
N VAL A 60 22.67 35.31 -6.40
CA VAL A 60 23.67 34.74 -5.47
C VAL A 60 24.38 33.51 -6.06
N SER A 61 23.68 32.68 -6.84
CA SER A 61 24.27 31.52 -7.51
C SER A 61 25.32 31.92 -8.56
N GLU A 62 25.02 32.96 -9.36
CA GLU A 62 25.95 33.52 -10.37
C GLU A 62 27.26 34.05 -9.77
N GLN A 63 27.25 34.48 -8.50
CA GLN A 63 28.43 35.03 -7.82
C GLN A 63 29.34 33.96 -7.20
N SER A 64 28.93 32.69 -7.18
CA SER A 64 29.62 31.61 -6.47
C SER A 64 30.52 30.71 -7.34
N THR A 65 30.59 30.94 -8.65
CA THR A 65 31.47 30.20 -9.56
C THR A 65 32.88 30.81 -9.58
N GLU A 66 33.91 30.04 -9.21
CA GLU A 66 35.32 30.42 -9.39
C GLU A 66 35.62 30.76 -10.88
N PRO A 67 36.55 31.70 -11.17
CA PRO A 67 36.62 32.33 -12.49
C PRO A 67 37.23 31.49 -13.63
N ASP A 68 37.77 30.29 -13.38
CA ASP A 68 38.72 29.65 -14.30
C ASP A 68 38.36 28.23 -14.79
N SER A 69 37.07 27.93 -15.03
CA SER A 69 36.72 26.72 -15.82
C SER A 69 35.75 27.05 -16.97
N PRO A 70 35.96 26.49 -18.18
CA PRO A 70 35.11 26.79 -19.33
C PRO A 70 33.66 26.41 -19.03
N SER A 71 32.75 27.34 -19.29
CA SER A 71 31.33 27.32 -18.97
C SER A 71 30.63 26.03 -19.42
N ARG A 72 30.67 25.00 -18.59
CA ARG A 72 29.68 23.93 -18.64
C ARG A 72 28.41 24.51 -18.02
N SER A 73 27.34 24.61 -18.80
CA SER A 73 26.03 25.05 -18.31
C SER A 73 25.68 24.23 -17.07
N ASN A 74 25.62 24.90 -15.92
CA ASN A 74 25.22 24.23 -14.69
C ASN A 74 23.74 23.87 -14.83
N PRO A 75 23.35 22.58 -14.86
CA PRO A 75 21.96 22.19 -15.01
C PRO A 75 21.08 22.78 -13.90
N TYR A 76 21.67 23.08 -12.74
CA TYR A 76 21.01 23.79 -11.66
C TYR A 76 20.51 25.19 -12.08
N ASN A 77 21.37 25.99 -12.73
CA ASN A 77 21.01 27.35 -13.17
C ASN A 77 19.94 27.29 -14.26
N SER A 78 20.07 26.35 -15.21
CA SER A 78 19.05 26.15 -16.24
C SER A 78 17.68 25.78 -15.65
N LEU A 79 17.63 24.94 -14.61
CA LEU A 79 16.38 24.59 -13.93
C LEU A 79 15.78 25.78 -13.16
N GLN A 80 16.64 26.63 -12.60
CA GLN A 80 16.22 27.85 -11.91
C GLN A 80 15.64 28.88 -12.89
N ASP A 81 16.28 29.07 -14.04
CA ASP A 81 15.79 29.98 -15.09
C ASP A 81 14.41 29.56 -15.59
N ILE A 82 14.22 28.25 -15.85
CA ILE A 82 12.92 27.69 -16.26
C ILE A 82 11.87 27.95 -15.20
N THR A 83 12.20 27.72 -13.93
CA THR A 83 11.28 27.97 -12.81
C THR A 83 10.86 29.43 -12.75
N LEU A 84 11.82 30.35 -12.93
CA LEU A 84 11.58 31.78 -12.88
C LEU A 84 10.72 32.25 -14.07
N GLU A 85 11.03 31.83 -15.29
CA GLU A 85 10.25 32.19 -16.48
C GLU A 85 8.80 31.72 -16.38
N LEU A 86 8.58 30.48 -15.93
CA LEU A 86 7.22 29.96 -15.75
C LEU A 86 6.46 30.68 -14.63
N ALA A 87 7.14 31.08 -13.56
CA ALA A 87 6.52 31.79 -12.45
C ALA A 87 6.08 33.23 -12.82
N LYS A 88 6.79 33.91 -13.73
CA LYS A 88 6.51 35.30 -14.14
C LYS A 88 5.11 35.48 -14.73
N THR A 89 4.59 34.48 -15.42
CA THR A 89 3.29 34.55 -16.13
C THR A 89 2.13 34.03 -15.27
N GLY A 90 2.34 33.88 -13.96
CA GLY A 90 1.30 33.50 -13.00
C GLY A 90 1.21 31.99 -12.80
N LEU A 91 0.82 31.60 -11.58
CA LEU A 91 0.72 30.20 -11.14
C LEU A 91 -0.64 29.86 -10.53
N LEU A 92 -1.58 30.80 -10.49
CA LEU A 92 -2.91 30.65 -9.89
C LEU A 92 -3.99 31.05 -10.90
N LEU A 93 -5.13 30.35 -10.82
CA LEU A 93 -6.34 30.68 -11.57
C LEU A 93 -7.35 31.29 -10.62
N GLU A 94 -8.00 32.38 -11.05
CA GLU A 94 -9.03 33.05 -10.27
C GLU A 94 -10.21 32.11 -9.97
N ALA A 95 -10.59 31.28 -10.95
CA ALA A 95 -11.63 30.28 -10.77
C ALA A 95 -11.27 29.26 -9.66
N GLU A 96 -10.01 28.82 -9.56
CA GLU A 96 -9.60 27.90 -8.49
C GLU A 96 -9.60 28.60 -7.12
N LEU A 97 -9.21 29.88 -7.07
CA LEU A 97 -9.27 30.69 -5.86
C LEU A 97 -10.71 30.84 -5.39
N GLN A 98 -11.66 31.12 -6.28
CA GLN A 98 -13.07 31.30 -5.95
C GLN A 98 -13.85 30.00 -5.73
N SER A 99 -13.16 28.85 -5.70
CA SER A 99 -13.80 27.53 -5.63
C SER A 99 -14.83 27.32 -6.76
N GLY A 100 -14.49 27.79 -7.96
CA GLY A 100 -15.24 27.60 -9.20
C GLY A 100 -14.57 26.59 -10.13
N VAL A 101 -15.22 26.31 -11.26
CA VAL A 101 -14.72 25.40 -12.30
C VAL A 101 -13.93 26.22 -13.34
N PRO A 102 -12.60 26.04 -13.45
CA PRO A 102 -11.81 26.74 -14.46
C PRO A 102 -12.06 26.18 -15.87
N ALA A 103 -11.77 26.96 -16.92
CA ALA A 103 -11.77 26.44 -18.28
C ALA A 103 -10.66 25.38 -18.44
N TRP A 104 -10.93 24.28 -19.16
CA TRP A 104 -9.99 23.16 -19.30
C TRP A 104 -8.62 23.61 -19.83
N GLN A 105 -8.59 24.46 -20.86
CA GLN A 105 -7.36 24.93 -21.50
C GLN A 105 -6.47 25.74 -20.55
N GLU A 106 -7.08 26.57 -19.72
CA GLU A 106 -6.37 27.39 -18.72
C GLU A 106 -5.85 26.51 -17.59
N TRP A 107 -6.69 25.57 -17.14
CA TRP A 107 -6.35 24.65 -16.08
C TRP A 107 -5.20 23.72 -16.46
N VAL A 108 -5.26 23.08 -17.63
CA VAL A 108 -4.22 22.12 -18.05
C VAL A 108 -2.87 22.81 -18.21
N LEU A 109 -2.85 24.05 -18.73
CA LEU A 109 -1.63 24.84 -18.82
C LEU A 109 -1.09 25.17 -17.42
N MET A 110 -1.92 25.69 -16.50
CA MET A 110 -1.47 26.04 -15.15
C MET A 110 -1.01 24.81 -14.35
N ALA A 111 -1.72 23.70 -14.47
CA ALA A 111 -1.32 22.42 -13.88
C ALA A 111 0.02 21.95 -14.44
N ALA A 112 0.25 22.07 -15.75
CA ALA A 112 1.53 21.75 -16.38
C ALA A 112 2.67 22.63 -15.83
N LYS A 113 2.46 23.94 -15.73
CA LYS A 113 3.47 24.87 -15.16
C LYS A 113 3.84 24.51 -13.72
N ARG A 114 2.84 24.30 -12.86
CA ARG A 114 3.06 23.91 -11.46
C ARG A 114 3.83 22.60 -11.34
N ARG A 115 3.46 21.58 -12.13
CA ARG A 115 4.17 20.29 -12.18
C ARG A 115 5.61 20.44 -12.68
N THR A 116 5.86 21.27 -13.70
CA THR A 116 7.22 21.55 -14.19
C THR A 116 8.08 22.24 -13.13
N ILE A 117 7.54 23.25 -12.44
CA ILE A 117 8.25 23.93 -11.34
C ILE A 117 8.57 22.94 -10.23
N LEU A 118 7.60 22.10 -9.83
CA LEU A 118 7.81 21.07 -8.81
C LEU A 118 8.89 20.08 -9.23
N ALA A 119 8.82 19.55 -10.45
CA ALA A 119 9.83 18.63 -10.98
C ALA A 119 11.22 19.28 -11.05
N ALA A 120 11.31 20.56 -11.44
CA ALA A 120 12.56 21.30 -11.45
C ALA A 120 13.14 21.43 -10.03
N HIS A 121 12.31 21.71 -9.02
CA HIS A 121 12.72 21.75 -7.62
C HIS A 121 13.27 20.40 -7.13
N MET A 122 12.59 19.31 -7.46
CA MET A 122 13.05 17.96 -7.12
C MET A 122 14.42 17.65 -7.74
N LEU A 123 14.61 17.99 -9.02
CA LEU A 123 15.90 17.82 -9.70
C LEU A 123 17.00 18.71 -9.10
N MET A 124 16.69 19.96 -8.77
CA MET A 124 17.60 20.88 -8.08
C MET A 124 17.98 20.35 -6.69
N TRP A 125 17.03 19.78 -5.95
CA TRP A 125 17.27 19.16 -4.65
C TRP A 125 18.17 17.92 -4.78
N ALA A 126 17.87 17.01 -5.71
CA ALA A 126 18.70 15.84 -5.99
C ALA A 126 20.13 16.22 -6.43
N TRP A 127 20.27 17.25 -7.26
CA TRP A 127 21.56 17.79 -7.65
C TRP A 127 22.31 18.38 -6.45
N SER A 128 21.62 19.13 -5.59
CA SER A 128 22.21 19.75 -4.40
C SER A 128 22.74 18.69 -3.43
N LEU A 129 21.95 17.64 -3.16
CA LEU A 129 22.38 16.51 -2.35
C LEU A 129 23.61 15.80 -2.92
N LYS A 130 23.59 15.49 -4.22
CA LYS A 130 24.70 14.81 -4.90
C LYS A 130 26.00 15.61 -4.81
N ASN A 131 25.92 16.93 -4.89
CA ASN A 131 27.07 17.83 -4.89
C ASN A 131 27.35 18.47 -3.52
N ARG A 132 26.64 18.06 -2.46
CA ARG A 132 26.75 18.58 -1.09
C ARG A 132 26.50 20.09 -0.96
N TYR A 133 25.65 20.63 -1.81
CA TYR A 133 25.10 21.98 -1.62
C TYR A 133 23.94 21.96 -0.60
N PRO A 134 23.74 23.04 0.16
CA PRO A 134 22.61 23.13 1.09
C PRO A 134 21.27 22.96 0.34
N PRO A 135 20.41 22.02 0.76
CA PRO A 135 19.09 21.87 0.15
C PRO A 135 18.20 23.06 0.50
N PHE A 136 17.33 23.44 -0.44
CA PHE A 136 16.39 24.53 -0.27
C PHE A 136 15.10 24.01 0.37
N ALA A 137 14.57 24.75 1.34
CA ALA A 137 13.38 24.34 2.09
C ALA A 137 12.05 24.48 1.32
N CYS A 138 12.09 24.74 0.00
CA CYS A 138 10.93 24.88 -0.90
C CYS A 138 9.79 25.83 -0.43
N PHE A 139 9.99 26.65 0.60
CA PHE A 139 8.98 27.59 1.09
C PHE A 139 8.49 28.59 0.03
N GLU A 140 9.32 28.85 -0.99
CA GLU A 140 9.00 29.79 -2.07
C GLU A 140 7.83 29.35 -2.93
N ILE A 141 7.55 28.04 -2.96
CA ILE A 141 6.44 27.46 -3.72
C ILE A 141 5.26 27.05 -2.83
N SER A 142 5.31 27.34 -1.52
CA SER A 142 4.36 26.81 -0.52
C SER A 142 2.90 27.20 -0.80
N PHE A 143 2.67 28.34 -1.46
CA PHE A 143 1.35 28.84 -1.85
C PHE A 143 0.69 28.02 -2.97
N MET A 144 1.45 27.24 -3.75
CA MET A 144 0.92 26.55 -4.92
C MET A 144 -0.03 25.42 -4.51
N PRO A 145 -1.11 25.19 -5.28
CA PRO A 145 -1.88 23.97 -5.20
C PRO A 145 -0.99 22.74 -5.39
N THR A 146 -1.25 21.70 -4.60
CA THR A 146 -0.63 20.39 -4.80
C THR A 146 -1.06 19.79 -6.15
N PRO A 147 -0.28 18.84 -6.70
CA PRO A 147 -0.65 18.15 -7.93
C PRO A 147 -2.06 17.56 -7.87
N ALA A 148 -2.85 17.83 -8.90
CA ALA A 148 -4.21 17.33 -9.03
C ALA A 148 -4.23 15.82 -9.37
N PRO A 149 -5.34 15.10 -9.05
CA PRO A 149 -5.49 13.68 -9.34
C PRO A 149 -5.31 13.32 -10.82
N LYS A 150 -4.83 12.09 -11.06
CA LYS A 150 -4.61 11.51 -12.41
C LYS A 150 -5.83 11.65 -13.32
N MET A 151 -7.03 11.49 -12.76
CA MET A 151 -8.30 11.64 -13.50
C MET A 151 -8.46 13.03 -14.13
N LEU A 152 -8.14 14.12 -13.41
CA LEU A 152 -8.21 15.46 -13.98
C LEU A 152 -7.07 15.73 -14.95
N TRP A 153 -5.88 15.19 -14.67
CA TRP A 153 -4.73 15.33 -15.56
C TRP A 153 -4.93 14.62 -16.92
N HIS A 154 -5.65 13.50 -16.94
CA HIS A 154 -5.97 12.75 -18.15
C HIS A 154 -7.26 13.21 -18.84
N ALA A 155 -8.04 14.09 -18.19
CA ALA A 155 -9.28 14.59 -18.74
C ALA A 155 -9.01 15.40 -20.02
N GLN A 156 -9.84 15.16 -21.03
CA GLN A 156 -9.91 16.00 -22.23
C GLN A 156 -10.89 17.14 -21.99
N SER A 157 -11.00 18.07 -22.94
CA SER A 157 -11.96 19.18 -22.85
C SER A 157 -13.41 18.70 -22.71
N GLU A 158 -13.76 17.58 -23.34
CA GLU A 158 -15.07 16.96 -23.23
C GLU A 158 -15.25 16.29 -21.86
N GLY A 159 -16.32 16.65 -21.14
CA GLY A 159 -16.62 16.12 -19.80
C GLY A 159 -15.84 16.77 -18.65
N TRP A 160 -14.94 17.72 -18.95
CA TRP A 160 -14.13 18.45 -17.96
C TRP A 160 -14.97 19.05 -16.81
N GLU A 161 -16.01 19.81 -17.15
CA GLU A 161 -16.80 20.54 -16.15
C GLU A 161 -17.45 19.61 -15.12
N SER A 162 -17.97 18.48 -15.59
CA SER A 162 -18.57 17.45 -14.73
C SER A 162 -17.52 16.83 -13.81
N LEU A 163 -16.38 16.40 -14.37
CA LEU A 163 -15.28 15.80 -13.61
C LEU A 163 -14.72 16.74 -12.55
N TYR A 164 -14.48 18.00 -12.90
CA TYR A 164 -13.98 19.00 -11.97
C TYR A 164 -15.00 19.35 -10.90
N SER A 165 -16.27 19.54 -11.26
CA SER A 165 -17.36 19.83 -10.30
C SER A 165 -17.51 18.71 -9.28
N ASN A 166 -17.44 17.45 -9.73
CA ASN A 166 -17.50 16.29 -8.86
C ASN A 166 -16.35 16.30 -7.85
N ARG A 167 -15.12 16.57 -8.30
CA ARG A 167 -13.98 16.73 -7.38
C ARG A 167 -14.20 17.89 -6.42
N LEU A 168 -14.59 19.06 -6.91
CA LEU A 168 -14.74 20.29 -6.14
C LEU A 168 -15.73 20.13 -4.97
N SER A 169 -16.75 19.28 -5.11
CA SER A 169 -17.68 18.96 -4.03
C SER A 169 -17.00 18.41 -2.75
N GLY A 170 -15.84 17.74 -2.90
CA GLY A 170 -15.02 17.25 -1.80
C GLY A 170 -14.00 18.27 -1.26
N TRP A 171 -13.94 19.48 -1.82
CA TRP A 171 -12.92 20.50 -1.53
C TRP A 171 -13.52 21.89 -1.21
N LEU A 172 -14.78 21.92 -0.76
CA LEU A 172 -15.49 23.15 -0.39
C LEU A 172 -14.92 23.83 0.86
N ASP A 173 -14.06 23.15 1.61
CA ASP A 173 -13.42 23.57 2.85
C ASP A 173 -12.14 24.41 2.63
N GLY A 174 -12.11 25.26 1.60
CA GLY A 174 -11.00 26.20 1.35
C GLY A 174 -10.29 26.07 0.01
N GLY A 175 -10.86 25.33 -0.95
CA GLY A 175 -10.26 25.14 -2.28
C GLY A 175 -9.17 24.06 -2.29
N PRO A 176 -8.33 24.00 -3.35
CA PRO A 176 -7.35 22.94 -3.49
C PRO A 176 -6.33 22.95 -2.35
N GLN A 177 -5.88 21.75 -1.94
CA GLN A 177 -4.77 21.57 -1.01
C GLN A 177 -3.53 22.35 -1.48
N ARG A 178 -2.84 23.02 -0.56
CA ARG A 178 -1.59 23.73 -0.84
C ARG A 178 -0.36 22.94 -0.38
N LEU A 179 0.78 23.24 -0.98
CA LEU A 179 2.05 22.63 -0.60
C LEU A 179 2.45 22.95 0.85
N GLU A 180 2.16 24.17 1.34
CA GLU A 180 2.42 24.54 2.73
C GLU A 180 1.73 23.63 3.75
N GLU A 181 0.53 23.14 3.41
CA GLU A 181 -0.21 22.21 4.27
C GLU A 181 0.43 20.81 4.33
N LEU A 182 1.23 20.44 3.32
CA LEU A 182 2.03 19.20 3.34
C LEU A 182 3.34 19.38 4.12
N MET A 183 3.90 20.59 4.14
CA MET A 183 5.15 20.91 4.84
C MET A 183 5.01 20.93 6.37
N VAL A 184 3.78 20.90 6.90
CA VAL A 184 3.48 20.91 8.34
C VAL A 184 2.99 19.53 8.84
N ILE A 185 3.12 18.47 8.01
CA ILE A 185 2.83 17.11 8.47
C ILE A 185 3.90 16.73 9.51
N GLY A 186 3.52 16.83 10.79
CA GLY A 186 4.36 16.43 11.92
C GLY A 186 4.49 14.90 12.01
N PRO A 187 5.38 14.39 12.89
CA PRO A 187 5.58 12.95 13.11
C PRO A 187 4.41 12.27 13.85
N GLU A 188 3.26 12.93 13.94
CA GLU A 188 2.08 12.45 14.65
C GLU A 188 1.39 11.32 13.86
N ILE A 189 0.66 10.45 14.57
CA ILE A 189 -0.03 9.29 13.97
C ILE A 189 -1.19 9.74 13.08
N GLU A 190 -1.72 10.95 13.30
CA GLU A 190 -2.86 11.49 12.57
C GLU A 190 -2.41 12.55 11.56
N ILE A 191 -2.69 12.29 10.28
CA ILE A 191 -2.51 13.25 9.20
C ILE A 191 -3.73 14.18 9.17
N ALA A 192 -3.53 15.48 8.91
CA ALA A 192 -4.62 16.42 8.77
C ALA A 192 -5.65 15.93 7.71
N PRO A 193 -6.98 16.01 7.96
CA PRO A 193 -8.00 15.44 7.06
C PRO A 193 -7.91 15.91 5.61
N ARG A 194 -7.47 17.15 5.36
CA ARG A 194 -7.28 17.66 4.00
C ARG A 194 -6.06 17.05 3.30
N SER A 195 -4.93 16.92 4.00
CA SER A 195 -3.73 16.23 3.49
C SER A 195 -4.01 14.74 3.23
N GLN A 196 -4.78 14.08 4.10
CA GLN A 196 -5.25 12.71 3.87
C GLN A 196 -6.12 12.62 2.61
N ARG A 197 -7.11 13.52 2.45
CA ARG A 197 -7.98 13.56 1.26
C ARG A 197 -7.19 13.77 -0.02
N TRP A 198 -6.18 14.64 -0.01
CA TRP A 198 -5.30 14.81 -1.16
C TRP A 198 -4.46 13.57 -1.43
N LEU A 199 -3.90 12.92 -0.40
CA LEU A 199 -3.10 11.70 -0.56
C LEU A 199 -3.92 10.54 -1.16
N GLU A 200 -5.21 10.44 -0.81
CA GLU A 200 -6.13 9.47 -1.43
C GLU A 200 -6.37 9.70 -2.93
N GLU A 201 -6.16 10.93 -3.41
CA GLU A 201 -6.35 11.35 -4.80
C GLU A 201 -5.02 11.50 -5.55
N ALA A 202 -3.88 11.48 -4.85
CA ALA A 202 -2.56 11.78 -5.42
C ALA A 202 -2.21 10.80 -6.55
N ASP A 203 -1.73 11.35 -7.66
CA ASP A 203 -1.17 10.56 -8.74
C ASP A 203 0.28 10.16 -8.45
N GLU A 204 0.92 9.48 -9.40
CA GLU A 204 2.31 9.02 -9.27
C GLU A 204 3.27 10.19 -8.99
N PHE A 205 3.01 11.36 -9.56
CA PHE A 205 3.79 12.57 -9.32
C PHE A 205 3.55 13.15 -7.91
N GLY A 206 2.29 13.20 -7.46
CA GLY A 206 1.94 13.62 -6.10
C GLY A 206 2.52 12.69 -5.03
N VAL A 207 2.47 11.38 -5.24
CA VAL A 207 3.09 10.39 -4.34
C VAL A 207 4.60 10.55 -4.29
N LEU A 208 5.24 10.78 -5.45
CA LEU A 208 6.67 11.06 -5.52
C LEU A 208 7.04 12.33 -4.73
N LEU A 209 6.24 13.39 -4.85
CA LEU A 209 6.43 14.61 -4.06
C LEU A 209 6.32 14.36 -2.55
N MET A 210 5.36 13.53 -2.12
CA MET A 210 5.26 13.13 -0.71
C MET A 210 6.43 12.31 -0.24
N SER A 211 6.99 11.46 -1.10
CA SER A 211 8.14 10.64 -0.74
C SER A 211 9.41 11.46 -0.46
N GLU A 212 9.45 12.74 -0.83
CA GLU A 212 10.52 13.67 -0.46
C GLU A 212 10.28 14.36 0.88
N ALA A 213 9.02 14.55 1.27
CA ALA A 213 8.64 15.02 2.60
C ALA A 213 8.80 13.93 3.67
N VAL A 214 8.81 12.66 3.23
CA VAL A 214 9.06 11.47 4.05
C VAL A 214 10.52 11.07 3.90
N GLU A 215 11.15 10.60 4.99
CA GLU A 215 12.55 10.18 4.96
C GLU A 215 12.77 9.07 3.90
N ARG A 216 13.56 9.36 2.86
CA ARG A 216 13.93 8.37 1.84
C ARG A 216 14.95 7.41 2.44
N ILE A 217 14.52 6.17 2.64
CA ILE A 217 15.39 5.10 3.12
C ILE A 217 15.72 4.19 1.95
N ASP A 218 16.99 4.20 1.53
CA ASP A 218 17.48 3.18 0.63
C ASP A 218 17.44 1.83 1.35
N ILE A 219 16.93 0.80 0.66
CA ILE A 219 16.80 -0.56 1.19
C ILE A 219 18.20 -1.25 1.31
N ILE A 220 19.28 -0.50 1.04
CA ILE A 220 20.65 -1.00 1.04
C ILE A 220 21.33 -0.62 2.38
N ASN A 221 21.13 -1.51 3.35
CA ASN A 221 21.91 -1.77 4.57
C ASN A 221 21.87 -0.71 5.69
N ASP A 222 22.68 0.35 5.68
CA ASP A 222 22.92 1.14 6.91
C ASP A 222 21.77 2.09 7.27
N SER A 223 21.08 2.67 6.28
CA SER A 223 19.92 3.53 6.50
C SER A 223 18.73 2.76 7.05
N LEU A 224 18.53 1.53 6.56
CA LEU A 224 17.39 0.70 6.93
C LEU A 224 17.47 0.22 8.38
N ASP A 225 18.66 -0.15 8.85
CA ASP A 225 18.88 -0.56 10.25
C ASP A 225 18.67 0.58 11.23
N ASN A 226 19.12 1.80 10.89
CA ASN A 226 18.87 2.97 11.72
C ASN A 226 17.37 3.29 11.78
N PHE A 227 16.68 3.23 10.65
CA PHE A 227 15.23 3.42 10.59
C PHE A 227 14.46 2.36 11.36
N ALA A 228 14.80 1.08 11.19
CA ALA A 228 14.16 0.00 11.95
C ALA A 228 14.35 0.22 13.44
N ARG A 229 15.57 0.59 13.89
CA ARG A 229 15.88 0.84 15.30
C ARG A 229 15.10 2.00 15.92
N SER A 230 14.85 3.07 15.17
CA SER A 230 14.01 4.20 15.63
C SER A 230 12.51 3.93 15.52
N THR A 231 12.12 2.84 14.86
CA THR A 231 10.73 2.48 14.60
C THR A 231 10.18 1.50 15.64
N THR A 232 8.90 1.63 15.98
CA THR A 232 8.22 0.66 16.86
C THR A 232 7.54 -0.45 16.08
N VAL A 233 6.72 -0.09 15.09
CA VAL A 233 6.06 -1.01 14.16
C VAL A 233 6.30 -0.49 12.73
N LEU A 234 6.78 -1.35 11.85
CA LEU A 234 6.98 -1.07 10.43
C LEU A 234 5.93 -1.85 9.62
N ILE A 235 5.12 -1.13 8.83
CA ILE A 235 4.17 -1.74 7.88
C ILE A 235 4.79 -1.65 6.47
N ASN A 236 5.13 -2.80 5.90
CA ASN A 236 5.65 -2.89 4.55
C ASN A 236 4.51 -3.19 3.56
N ALA A 237 4.13 -2.17 2.79
CA ALA A 237 3.13 -2.27 1.73
C ALA A 237 3.74 -2.45 0.33
N VAL A 238 5.07 -2.64 0.24
CA VAL A 238 5.80 -2.64 -1.03
C VAL A 238 6.24 -4.06 -1.37
N GLY A 239 5.62 -4.61 -2.42
CA GLY A 239 6.04 -5.85 -3.07
C GLY A 239 6.42 -5.62 -4.55
N PRO A 240 6.83 -6.67 -5.28
CA PRO A 240 6.90 -8.08 -4.85
C PRO A 240 7.98 -8.35 -3.80
N TYR A 241 7.63 -9.17 -2.81
CA TYR A 241 8.45 -9.39 -1.61
C TYR A 241 9.63 -10.33 -1.88
N SER A 242 9.47 -11.35 -2.72
CA SER A 242 10.58 -12.23 -3.14
C SER A 242 11.70 -11.48 -3.84
N SER A 243 11.36 -10.42 -4.58
CA SER A 243 12.30 -9.59 -5.33
C SER A 243 12.99 -8.54 -4.45
N TYR A 244 12.24 -7.85 -3.58
CA TYR A 244 12.74 -6.64 -2.89
C TYR A 244 12.51 -6.63 -1.38
N GLY A 245 11.64 -7.51 -0.86
CA GLY A 245 11.11 -7.41 0.50
C GLY A 245 12.10 -7.84 1.58
N THR A 246 13.02 -8.76 1.30
CA THR A 246 13.88 -9.43 2.30
C THR A 246 14.66 -8.52 3.27
N PRO A 247 15.27 -7.41 2.84
CA PRO A 247 16.08 -6.58 3.76
C PRO A 247 15.26 -5.94 4.89
N VAL A 248 13.96 -5.72 4.70
CA VAL A 248 13.09 -5.05 5.68
C VAL A 248 12.78 -5.92 6.91
N PRO A 249 12.22 -7.15 6.79
CA PRO A 249 12.03 -8.03 7.94
C PRO A 249 13.36 -8.50 8.54
N GLU A 250 14.44 -8.58 7.75
CA GLU A 250 15.80 -8.82 8.28
C GLU A 250 16.22 -7.72 9.26
N SER A 251 16.15 -6.47 8.81
CA SER A 251 16.50 -5.31 9.65
C SER A 251 15.62 -5.22 10.89
N CYS A 252 14.31 -5.48 10.75
CA CYS A 252 13.39 -5.53 11.88
C CYS A 252 13.74 -6.65 12.87
N ALA A 253 14.06 -7.85 12.37
CA ALA A 253 14.49 -8.98 13.20
C ALA A 253 15.79 -8.66 13.95
N ASN A 254 16.73 -7.96 13.32
CA ASN A 254 18.01 -7.58 13.91
C ASN A 254 17.87 -6.52 15.01
N ASN A 255 16.94 -5.57 14.86
CA ASN A 255 16.80 -4.42 15.76
C ASN A 255 15.67 -4.56 16.79
N GLY A 256 14.90 -5.65 16.79
CA GLY A 256 13.79 -5.84 17.75
C GLY A 256 12.52 -5.10 17.37
N THR A 257 12.38 -4.74 16.10
CA THR A 257 11.27 -3.92 15.58
C THR A 257 10.13 -4.82 15.15
N SER A 258 8.90 -4.42 15.48
CA SER A 258 7.72 -5.12 14.99
C SER A 258 7.50 -4.85 13.50
N TYR A 259 7.09 -5.87 12.75
CA TYR A 259 6.91 -5.79 11.30
C TYR A 259 5.59 -6.42 10.87
N LEU A 260 4.92 -5.78 9.90
CA LEU A 260 3.71 -6.24 9.24
C LEU A 260 3.87 -6.14 7.72
N ASP A 261 3.36 -7.10 6.96
CA ASP A 261 3.24 -6.97 5.49
C ASP A 261 2.01 -7.67 4.91
N PHE A 262 1.78 -7.45 3.62
CA PHE A 262 0.65 -8.04 2.88
C PHE A 262 1.06 -9.22 1.99
N SER A 263 2.19 -9.88 2.28
CA SER A 263 2.76 -10.88 1.38
C SER A 263 1.81 -12.05 1.17
N THR A 264 1.57 -12.39 -0.09
CA THR A 264 0.89 -13.62 -0.51
C THR A 264 1.88 -14.67 -1.01
N GLU A 265 3.18 -14.40 -0.88
CA GLU A 265 4.27 -15.17 -1.47
C GLU A 265 4.76 -16.24 -0.48
N THR A 266 3.97 -17.31 -0.33
CA THR A 266 4.21 -18.35 0.70
C THR A 266 5.64 -18.93 0.71
N PRO A 267 6.31 -19.20 -0.44
CA PRO A 267 7.70 -19.66 -0.42
C PRO A 267 8.68 -18.62 0.16
N TRP A 268 8.46 -17.33 -0.10
CA TRP A 268 9.28 -16.27 0.48
C TRP A 268 9.06 -16.16 2.00
N ILE A 269 7.81 -16.28 2.46
CA ILE A 269 7.50 -16.34 3.90
C ILE A 269 8.21 -17.53 4.56
N GLU A 270 8.23 -18.70 3.90
CA GLU A 270 8.98 -19.86 4.38
C GLU A 270 10.48 -19.53 4.57
N GLU A 271 11.09 -18.83 3.61
CA GLU A 271 12.49 -18.39 3.73
C GLU A 271 12.70 -17.44 4.90
N MET A 272 11.79 -16.47 5.09
CA MET A 272 11.88 -15.51 6.20
C MET A 272 11.77 -16.23 7.55
N ILE A 273 10.89 -17.23 7.66
CA ILE A 273 10.79 -18.10 8.84
C ILE A 273 12.12 -18.83 9.09
N ARG A 274 12.69 -19.45 8.07
CA ARG A 274 13.96 -20.21 8.20
C ARG A 274 15.13 -19.31 8.59
N LYS A 275 15.24 -18.12 8.00
CA LYS A 275 16.36 -17.19 8.21
C LYS A 275 16.24 -16.42 9.52
N TYR A 276 15.04 -15.92 9.83
CA TYR A 276 14.89 -14.84 10.82
C TYR A 276 14.01 -15.19 12.02
N HIS A 277 13.30 -16.34 12.06
CA HIS A 277 12.44 -16.66 13.22
C HIS A 277 13.23 -16.73 14.54
N ALA A 278 14.37 -17.42 14.56
CA ALA A 278 15.21 -17.51 15.76
C ALA A 278 15.80 -16.15 16.15
N LYS A 279 16.26 -15.37 15.16
CA LYS A 279 16.84 -14.04 15.38
C LYS A 279 15.81 -13.05 15.93
N ALA A 280 14.62 -13.01 15.35
CA ALA A 280 13.51 -12.20 15.83
C ALA A 280 13.07 -12.62 17.24
N LYS A 281 13.08 -13.91 17.58
CA LYS A 281 12.87 -14.36 18.98
C LYS A 281 13.93 -13.84 19.94
N GLN A 282 15.21 -13.96 19.57
CA GLN A 282 16.33 -13.50 20.38
C GLN A 282 16.23 -11.99 20.68
N ASN A 283 15.82 -11.21 19.67
CA ASN A 283 15.76 -9.77 19.74
C ASN A 283 14.37 -9.22 20.12
N LEU A 284 13.43 -10.09 20.53
CA LEU A 284 12.07 -9.72 20.93
C LEU A 284 11.28 -8.97 19.83
N ALA A 285 11.56 -9.25 18.55
CA ALA A 285 10.81 -8.75 17.42
C ALA A 285 9.56 -9.61 17.15
N ARG A 286 8.44 -8.96 16.81
CA ARG A 286 7.22 -9.61 16.31
C ARG A 286 7.05 -9.29 14.84
N ILE A 287 7.25 -10.29 13.99
CA ILE A 287 7.19 -10.15 12.53
C ILE A 287 5.99 -10.95 12.06
N ILE A 288 4.95 -10.29 11.56
CA ILE A 288 3.72 -10.94 11.10
C ILE A 288 3.55 -10.64 9.60
N PRO A 289 4.07 -11.53 8.73
CA PRO A 289 3.77 -11.45 7.31
C PRO A 289 2.32 -11.87 7.05
N ALA A 290 1.83 -11.57 5.84
CA ALA A 290 0.50 -11.96 5.37
C ALA A 290 -0.68 -11.37 6.17
N ILE A 291 -0.55 -10.13 6.67
CA ILE A 291 -1.62 -9.34 7.31
C ILE A 291 -2.59 -8.73 6.28
N GLY A 292 -3.02 -9.53 5.31
CA GLY A 292 -3.85 -9.10 4.20
C GLY A 292 -5.14 -9.90 4.05
N ASN A 293 -5.90 -9.53 3.03
CA ASN A 293 -7.17 -10.17 2.68
C ASN A 293 -7.03 -11.67 2.49
N SER A 294 -5.95 -12.15 1.85
CA SER A 294 -5.81 -13.57 1.57
C SER A 294 -5.77 -14.39 2.85
N SER A 295 -5.06 -13.98 3.90
CA SER A 295 -4.73 -14.90 5.01
C SER A 295 -5.26 -14.50 6.40
N SER A 296 -5.52 -13.21 6.64
CA SER A 296 -6.01 -12.76 7.96
C SER A 296 -7.39 -13.31 8.30
N PRO A 297 -8.41 -13.25 7.42
CA PRO A 297 -9.73 -13.79 7.74
C PRO A 297 -9.70 -15.28 8.06
N SER A 298 -8.92 -16.08 7.32
CA SER A 298 -8.73 -17.51 7.57
C SER A 298 -8.03 -17.79 8.91
N ALA A 299 -6.97 -17.05 9.23
CA ALA A 299 -6.27 -17.18 10.51
C ALA A 299 -7.15 -16.81 11.70
N ILE A 300 -7.94 -15.73 11.57
CA ILE A 300 -8.81 -15.23 12.63
C ILE A 300 -10.02 -16.13 12.87
N THR A 301 -10.71 -16.56 11.81
CA THR A 301 -11.82 -17.52 11.94
C THR A 301 -11.37 -18.84 12.56
N ALA A 302 -10.21 -19.36 12.14
CA ALA A 302 -9.65 -20.56 12.74
C ALA A 302 -9.29 -20.37 14.21
N TYR A 303 -8.69 -19.23 14.58
CA TYR A 303 -8.34 -18.90 15.96
C TYR A 303 -9.57 -18.79 16.87
N VAL A 304 -10.57 -18.03 16.45
CA VAL A 304 -11.77 -17.78 17.23
C VAL A 304 -12.53 -19.10 17.48
N LEU A 305 -12.66 -19.95 16.46
CA LEU A 305 -13.25 -21.29 16.62
C LEU A 305 -12.44 -22.18 17.56
N ALA A 306 -11.11 -22.24 17.39
CA ALA A 306 -10.23 -23.04 18.25
C ALA A 306 -10.32 -22.59 19.72
N LYS A 307 -10.34 -21.27 19.96
CA LYS A 307 -10.45 -20.68 21.29
C LYS A 307 -11.80 -20.97 21.93
N GLN A 308 -12.90 -20.86 21.16
CA GLN A 308 -14.24 -21.18 21.65
C GLN A 308 -14.38 -22.68 21.95
N HIS A 309 -13.86 -23.55 21.08
CA HIS A 309 -13.85 -25.00 21.30
C HIS A 309 -13.09 -25.36 22.58
N GLN A 310 -11.89 -24.80 22.78
CA GLN A 310 -11.11 -24.99 24.00
C GLN A 310 -11.87 -24.50 25.25
N LYS A 311 -12.59 -23.39 25.15
CA LYS A 311 -13.38 -22.83 26.25
C LYS A 311 -14.58 -23.71 26.62
N LEU A 312 -15.32 -24.22 25.63
CA LEU A 312 -16.53 -25.02 25.85
C LEU A 312 -16.22 -26.46 26.27
N TYR A 313 -15.26 -27.10 25.61
CA TYR A 313 -15.01 -28.54 25.76
C TYR A 313 -13.73 -28.85 26.54
N GLY A 314 -12.96 -27.84 26.95
CA GLY A 314 -11.69 -28.03 27.65
C GLY A 314 -10.64 -28.77 26.82
N ALA A 315 -10.81 -28.85 25.50
CA ALA A 315 -9.97 -29.63 24.59
C ALA A 315 -9.64 -28.84 23.31
N PRO A 316 -8.45 -29.05 22.74
CA PRO A 316 -8.07 -28.38 21.50
C PRO A 316 -8.93 -28.88 20.32
N VAL A 317 -9.08 -28.04 19.30
CA VAL A 317 -9.89 -28.37 18.11
C VAL A 317 -9.14 -29.31 17.18
N GLN A 318 -9.85 -30.25 16.54
CA GLN A 318 -9.26 -31.29 15.67
C GLN A 318 -9.46 -31.04 14.18
N GLU A 319 -10.63 -30.53 13.77
CA GLU A 319 -10.89 -30.22 12.37
C GLU A 319 -11.52 -28.84 12.26
N ILE A 320 -11.05 -28.05 11.30
CA ILE A 320 -11.74 -26.85 10.83
C ILE A 320 -11.88 -26.90 9.31
N LEU A 321 -13.12 -26.81 8.84
CA LEU A 321 -13.46 -26.68 7.43
C LEU A 321 -13.90 -25.25 7.13
N SER A 322 -13.28 -24.61 6.15
CA SER A 322 -13.50 -23.21 5.81
C SER A 322 -14.01 -23.04 4.37
N SER A 323 -15.06 -22.23 4.23
CA SER A 323 -15.63 -21.74 2.98
C SER A 323 -15.27 -20.26 2.84
N TYR A 324 -14.29 -19.97 2.00
CA TYR A 324 -13.75 -18.65 1.75
C TYR A 324 -14.34 -18.07 0.45
N ASP A 325 -15.17 -17.05 0.57
CA ASP A 325 -15.82 -16.35 -0.54
C ASP A 325 -15.36 -14.90 -0.59
N MET A 326 -14.61 -14.56 -1.64
CA MET A 326 -14.14 -13.20 -1.86
C MET A 326 -14.58 -12.73 -3.23
N LYS A 327 -15.40 -11.69 -3.23
CA LYS A 327 -15.86 -11.01 -4.43
C LYS A 327 -15.03 -9.74 -4.60
N VAL A 328 -14.16 -9.75 -5.61
CA VAL A 328 -13.33 -8.60 -5.99
C VAL A 328 -13.63 -8.25 -7.43
N ASN A 329 -13.73 -6.96 -7.74
CA ASN A 329 -14.04 -6.50 -9.10
C ASN A 329 -12.76 -6.26 -9.91
N GLY A 330 -11.89 -7.27 -9.93
CA GLY A 330 -10.59 -7.26 -10.64
C GLY A 330 -9.41 -7.59 -9.72
N MET A 331 -8.32 -8.12 -10.29
CA MET A 331 -7.07 -8.36 -9.55
C MET A 331 -6.18 -7.13 -9.62
N SER A 332 -5.52 -6.77 -8.52
CA SER A 332 -4.57 -5.64 -8.53
C SER A 332 -3.32 -5.93 -9.36
N SER A 333 -2.70 -4.88 -9.88
CA SER A 333 -1.39 -4.95 -10.53
C SER A 333 -0.34 -5.58 -9.60
N GLY A 334 -0.36 -5.24 -8.30
CA GLY A 334 0.55 -5.80 -7.30
C GLY A 334 0.36 -7.30 -7.07
N SER A 335 -0.89 -7.76 -6.94
CA SER A 335 -1.23 -9.18 -6.79
C SER A 335 -0.81 -10.00 -8.02
N LEU A 336 -0.99 -9.43 -9.22
CA LEU A 336 -0.58 -10.10 -10.44
C LEU A 336 0.95 -10.20 -10.56
N SER A 337 1.67 -9.12 -10.24
CA SER A 337 3.13 -9.14 -10.17
C SER A 337 3.63 -10.17 -9.16
N SER A 338 3.06 -10.21 -7.96
CA SER A 338 3.46 -11.17 -6.91
C SER A 338 3.28 -12.62 -7.39
N MET A 339 2.19 -12.93 -8.09
CA MET A 339 1.96 -14.26 -8.66
C MET A 339 3.03 -14.63 -9.70
N ILE A 340 3.35 -13.71 -10.61
CA ILE A 340 4.34 -13.93 -11.66
C ILE A 340 5.75 -14.05 -11.07
N ASP A 341 6.07 -13.25 -10.06
CA ASP A 341 7.36 -13.29 -9.37
C ASP A 341 7.54 -14.59 -8.61
N VAL A 342 6.49 -15.11 -7.94
CA VAL A 342 6.54 -16.43 -7.30
C VAL A 342 6.87 -17.52 -8.30
N VAL A 343 6.21 -17.54 -9.47
CA VAL A 343 6.48 -18.54 -10.51
C VAL A 343 7.89 -18.37 -11.09
N SER A 344 8.36 -17.12 -11.22
CA SER A 344 9.68 -16.82 -11.80
C SER A 344 10.83 -17.20 -10.86
N HIS A 345 10.67 -16.98 -9.54
CA HIS A 345 11.70 -17.28 -8.53
C HIS A 345 11.65 -18.73 -8.03
N TYR A 346 10.46 -19.27 -7.77
CA TYR A 346 10.28 -20.58 -7.12
C TYR A 346 9.76 -21.68 -8.04
N GLY A 347 9.49 -21.34 -9.31
CA GLY A 347 8.82 -22.21 -10.25
C GLY A 347 7.33 -22.39 -9.96
N ILE A 348 6.67 -23.20 -10.78
CA ILE A 348 5.22 -23.47 -10.66
C ILE A 348 4.87 -24.50 -9.56
N SER A 349 5.85 -25.27 -9.11
CA SER A 349 5.65 -26.38 -8.16
C SER A 349 4.89 -25.98 -6.89
N PRO A 350 5.18 -24.85 -6.21
CA PRO A 350 4.43 -24.40 -5.04
C PRO A 350 2.92 -24.19 -5.28
N LEU A 351 2.52 -23.86 -6.52
CA LEU A 351 1.10 -23.64 -6.88
C LEU A 351 0.40 -24.95 -7.28
N LEU A 352 1.11 -25.85 -8.00
CA LEU A 352 0.54 -27.13 -8.43
C LEU A 352 0.41 -28.14 -7.29
N PHE A 353 1.47 -28.23 -6.48
CA PHE A 353 1.63 -29.20 -5.39
C PHE A 353 1.89 -28.48 -4.05
N PRO A 354 0.90 -27.72 -3.56
CA PRO A 354 1.06 -26.98 -2.32
C PRO A 354 1.23 -27.93 -1.13
N LYS A 355 2.10 -27.54 -0.20
CA LYS A 355 2.30 -28.24 1.08
C LYS A 355 1.64 -27.41 2.18
N PRO A 356 0.55 -27.88 2.81
CA PRO A 356 -0.17 -27.07 3.79
C PRO A 356 0.68 -26.69 5.00
N GLN A 357 1.65 -27.52 5.41
CA GLN A 357 2.53 -27.22 6.56
C GLN A 357 3.81 -26.48 6.17
N ARG A 358 3.89 -25.89 4.97
CA ARG A 358 5.12 -25.29 4.43
C ARG A 358 5.75 -24.22 5.31
N LEU A 359 4.95 -23.47 6.06
CA LEU A 359 5.44 -22.42 6.96
C LEU A 359 5.87 -22.98 8.34
N SER A 360 5.61 -24.26 8.62
CA SER A 360 6.06 -24.91 9.85
C SER A 360 7.53 -25.32 9.74
N LEU A 361 8.29 -25.20 10.84
CA LEU A 361 9.70 -25.58 10.84
C LEU A 361 9.83 -27.11 10.69
N PRO A 362 10.82 -27.61 9.90
CA PRO A 362 10.93 -29.05 9.58
C PRO A 362 11.02 -30.00 10.77
N SER A 363 11.65 -29.57 11.87
CA SER A 363 11.79 -30.37 13.10
C SER A 363 10.47 -30.56 13.85
N GLU A 364 9.39 -29.92 13.41
CA GLU A 364 8.16 -29.75 14.18
C GLU A 364 6.90 -30.12 13.37
N ILE A 365 7.04 -30.76 12.21
CA ILE A 365 5.92 -31.16 11.35
C ILE A 365 5.26 -32.42 11.92
N PRO A 366 3.98 -32.37 12.37
CA PRO A 366 3.22 -33.56 12.75
C PRO A 366 2.94 -34.43 11.50
N GLN A 367 2.90 -35.76 11.67
CA GLN A 367 2.49 -36.67 10.60
C GLN A 367 0.96 -36.66 10.41
N THR A 368 0.42 -35.57 9.89
CA THR A 368 -1.00 -35.50 9.52
C THR A 368 -1.21 -35.93 8.07
N HIS A 369 -2.12 -36.89 7.84
CA HIS A 369 -2.54 -37.31 6.50
C HIS A 369 -3.49 -36.26 5.89
N LEU A 370 -2.93 -35.22 5.27
CA LEU A 370 -3.70 -34.16 4.62
C LEU A 370 -4.10 -34.58 3.20
N THR A 371 -5.27 -35.19 3.04
CA THR A 371 -5.79 -35.56 1.72
C THR A 371 -6.96 -34.66 1.32
N LYS A 372 -6.78 -33.85 0.26
CA LYS A 372 -7.88 -33.14 -0.40
C LYS A 372 -8.54 -34.03 -1.47
N PRO A 373 -9.83 -33.82 -1.78
CA PRO A 373 -10.50 -34.52 -2.87
C PRO A 373 -9.79 -34.31 -4.20
N PHE A 374 -9.62 -35.39 -4.98
CA PHE A 374 -8.88 -35.37 -6.25
C PHE A 374 -9.46 -34.38 -7.27
N LEU A 375 -10.80 -34.35 -7.41
CA LEU A 375 -11.50 -33.40 -8.29
C LEU A 375 -11.80 -32.05 -7.62
N GLY A 376 -11.24 -31.80 -6.43
CA GLY A 376 -11.39 -30.55 -5.71
C GLY A 376 -12.79 -30.24 -5.18
N HIS A 377 -13.78 -31.09 -5.43
CA HIS A 377 -15.15 -30.95 -4.91
C HIS A 377 -15.28 -31.60 -3.52
N LYS A 378 -15.85 -30.86 -2.58
CA LYS A 378 -16.32 -31.37 -1.28
C LYS A 378 -17.77 -30.91 -1.10
N TYR A 379 -18.61 -31.75 -0.50
CA TYR A 379 -19.92 -31.33 -0.01
C TYR A 379 -19.91 -31.39 1.51
N ASP A 380 -20.50 -30.38 2.13
CA ASP A 380 -20.69 -30.30 3.57
C ASP A 380 -22.12 -29.85 3.83
N ALA A 381 -22.77 -30.39 4.87
CA ALA A 381 -24.19 -30.14 5.13
C ALA A 381 -24.48 -28.66 5.44
N ASP A 382 -23.53 -27.99 6.10
CA ASP A 382 -23.67 -26.61 6.57
C ASP A 382 -23.08 -25.60 5.56
N LEU A 383 -22.00 -25.97 4.88
CA LEU A 383 -21.32 -25.09 3.91
C LEU A 383 -21.80 -25.26 2.46
N GLY A 384 -22.43 -26.39 2.14
CA GLY A 384 -22.93 -26.73 0.80
C GLY A 384 -21.84 -27.31 -0.12
N HIS A 385 -21.94 -27.02 -1.42
CA HIS A 385 -20.92 -27.43 -2.39
C HIS A 385 -19.70 -26.54 -2.29
N LEU A 386 -18.52 -27.16 -2.27
CA LEU A 386 -17.23 -26.52 -2.11
C LEU A 386 -16.29 -26.94 -3.23
N ALA A 387 -15.45 -26.04 -3.71
CA ALA A 387 -14.48 -26.27 -4.77
C ALA A 387 -13.08 -25.80 -4.38
N THR A 388 -12.08 -26.22 -5.15
CA THR A 388 -10.70 -25.75 -4.99
C THR A 388 -10.62 -24.24 -5.07
N SER A 389 -10.01 -23.63 -4.04
CA SER A 389 -9.69 -22.21 -4.00
C SER A 389 -8.24 -21.96 -4.42
N PHE A 390 -8.02 -20.90 -5.20
CA PHE A 390 -6.68 -20.46 -5.60
C PHE A 390 -5.87 -19.94 -4.41
N GLY A 391 -6.51 -19.24 -3.46
CA GLY A 391 -5.84 -18.67 -2.27
C GLY A 391 -5.63 -19.69 -1.14
N ALA A 392 -6.41 -20.77 -1.10
CA ALA A 392 -6.38 -21.75 -0.02
C ALA A 392 -4.99 -22.28 0.33
N PRO A 393 -4.09 -22.61 -0.62
CA PRO A 393 -2.74 -23.06 -0.29
C PRO A 393 -1.95 -22.14 0.66
N GLY A 394 -1.97 -20.83 0.41
CA GLY A 394 -1.25 -19.87 1.26
C GLY A 394 -1.94 -19.70 2.62
N ASN A 395 -3.26 -19.67 2.61
CA ASN A 395 -4.08 -19.47 3.80
C ASN A 395 -3.98 -20.65 4.76
N GLU A 396 -4.05 -21.87 4.22
CA GLU A 396 -3.80 -23.10 4.97
C GLU A 396 -2.41 -23.06 5.59
N ALA A 397 -1.39 -22.62 4.85
CA ALA A 397 -0.04 -22.53 5.38
C ALA A 397 0.11 -21.57 6.57
N VAL A 398 -0.61 -20.45 6.56
CA VAL A 398 -0.70 -19.52 7.70
C VAL A 398 -1.46 -20.16 8.87
N VAL A 399 -2.56 -20.87 8.62
CA VAL A 399 -3.32 -21.54 9.69
C VAL A 399 -2.54 -22.68 10.33
N TYR A 400 -1.85 -23.52 9.55
CA TYR A 400 -0.98 -24.57 10.11
C TYR A 400 0.21 -23.98 10.87
N ARG A 401 0.77 -22.85 10.42
CA ARG A 401 1.78 -22.13 11.20
C ARG A 401 1.22 -21.67 12.56
N SER A 402 -0.03 -21.21 12.57
CA SER A 402 -0.75 -20.80 13.79
C SER A 402 -0.96 -21.98 14.73
N GLN A 403 -1.35 -23.15 14.20
CA GLN A 403 -1.44 -24.38 14.98
C GLN A 403 -0.13 -24.71 15.70
N HIS A 404 0.99 -24.58 14.98
CA HIS A 404 2.29 -24.83 15.57
C HIS A 404 2.71 -23.78 16.62
N LEU A 405 2.29 -22.52 16.48
CA LEU A 405 2.55 -21.44 17.44
C LEU A 405 1.63 -21.50 18.67
N GLN A 406 0.42 -22.02 18.54
CA GLN A 406 -0.63 -21.98 19.57
C GLN A 406 -1.12 -23.40 19.94
N LYS A 407 -0.17 -24.28 20.31
CA LYS A 407 -0.42 -25.71 20.59
C LYS A 407 -1.48 -26.00 21.67
N SER A 408 -1.83 -25.02 22.50
CA SER A 408 -2.83 -25.17 23.56
C SER A 408 -4.28 -25.17 23.06
N ILE A 409 -4.54 -24.70 21.83
CA ILE A 409 -5.92 -24.60 21.29
C ILE A 409 -6.13 -25.45 20.03
N TYR A 410 -5.06 -25.98 19.42
CA TYR A 410 -5.11 -26.83 18.23
C TYR A 410 -4.53 -28.21 18.53
N ASP A 411 -5.23 -29.26 18.09
CA ASP A 411 -4.83 -30.63 18.31
C ASP A 411 -3.52 -30.95 17.55
N PRO A 412 -2.65 -31.85 18.04
CA PRO A 412 -1.50 -32.30 17.28
C PRO A 412 -1.85 -32.91 15.91
N GLU A 413 -3.01 -33.56 15.79
CA GLU A 413 -3.55 -34.11 14.54
C GLU A 413 -4.51 -33.15 13.84
N PHE A 414 -4.44 -31.85 14.17
CA PHE A 414 -5.33 -30.83 13.61
C PHE A 414 -5.32 -30.79 12.09
N THR A 415 -6.52 -30.71 11.51
CA THR A 415 -6.74 -30.55 10.07
C THR A 415 -7.49 -29.25 9.80
N TYR A 416 -6.92 -28.43 8.92
CA TYR A 416 -7.57 -27.27 8.33
C TYR A 416 -7.66 -27.45 6.81
N HIS A 417 -8.87 -27.28 6.29
CA HIS A 417 -9.12 -27.27 4.85
C HIS A 417 -9.94 -26.07 4.43
N GLU A 418 -9.48 -25.39 3.40
CA GLU A 418 -10.15 -24.22 2.84
C GLU A 418 -10.57 -24.44 1.38
N PHE A 419 -11.79 -24.02 1.09
CA PHE A 419 -12.44 -24.14 -0.21
C PHE A 419 -13.21 -22.86 -0.54
N MET A 420 -13.58 -22.69 -1.81
CA MET A 420 -14.52 -21.66 -2.24
C MET A 420 -15.93 -22.25 -2.39
N PRO A 421 -17.01 -21.52 -2.03
CA PRO A 421 -18.37 -22.03 -2.19
C PRO A 421 -18.82 -22.09 -3.64
N MET A 422 -19.66 -23.07 -3.95
CA MET A 422 -20.27 -23.31 -5.25
C MET A 422 -21.76 -23.59 -5.13
N ARG A 423 -22.49 -23.45 -6.25
CA ARG A 423 -23.93 -23.74 -6.31
C ARG A 423 -24.22 -25.21 -6.63
N SER A 424 -23.27 -25.93 -7.23
CA SER A 424 -23.46 -27.33 -7.61
C SER A 424 -22.15 -28.10 -7.74
N THR A 425 -22.23 -29.44 -7.76
CA THR A 425 -21.10 -30.34 -8.01
C THR A 425 -20.43 -30.08 -9.36
N THR A 426 -21.22 -29.91 -10.44
CA THR A 426 -20.69 -29.64 -11.78
C THR A 426 -19.88 -28.35 -11.80
N GLN A 427 -20.39 -27.28 -11.18
CA GLN A 427 -19.68 -26.02 -11.09
C GLN A 427 -18.35 -26.20 -10.33
N ALA A 428 -18.35 -26.95 -9.23
CA ALA A 428 -17.16 -27.21 -8.44
C ALA A 428 -16.06 -27.95 -9.22
N ILE A 429 -16.43 -28.99 -9.98
CA ILE A 429 -15.49 -29.76 -10.80
C ILE A 429 -14.92 -28.88 -11.92
N ILE A 430 -15.77 -28.12 -12.62
CA ILE A 430 -15.32 -27.22 -13.70
C ILE A 430 -14.36 -26.17 -13.14
N THR A 431 -14.69 -25.53 -12.01
CA THR A 431 -13.81 -24.54 -11.38
C THR A 431 -12.48 -25.15 -10.95
N HIS A 432 -12.47 -26.37 -10.43
CA HIS A 432 -11.22 -27.07 -10.10
C HIS A 432 -10.34 -27.27 -11.35
N LEU A 433 -10.91 -27.81 -12.42
CA LEU A 433 -10.18 -28.05 -13.68
C LEU A 433 -9.65 -26.75 -14.28
N LEU A 434 -10.48 -25.70 -14.35
CA LEU A 434 -10.07 -24.38 -14.84
C LEU A 434 -8.95 -23.78 -13.99
N THR A 435 -9.03 -23.90 -12.66
CA THR A 435 -7.99 -23.38 -11.76
C THR A 435 -6.66 -24.11 -11.98
N LYS A 436 -6.67 -25.45 -12.06
CA LYS A 436 -5.46 -26.24 -12.31
C LYS A 436 -4.87 -25.97 -13.70
N PHE A 437 -5.73 -25.83 -14.71
CA PHE A 437 -5.32 -25.48 -16.06
C PHE A 437 -4.71 -24.06 -16.12
N ALA A 438 -5.35 -23.07 -15.49
CA ALA A 438 -4.83 -21.70 -15.42
C ALA A 438 -3.46 -21.64 -14.73
N ILE A 439 -3.29 -22.37 -13.62
CA ILE A 439 -1.99 -22.49 -12.95
C ILE A 439 -0.97 -23.10 -13.92
N LEU A 440 -1.30 -24.20 -14.61
CA LEU A 440 -0.40 -24.86 -15.56
C LEU A 440 0.05 -23.92 -16.70
N LEU A 441 -0.84 -23.06 -17.20
CA LEU A 441 -0.49 -22.08 -18.23
C LEU A 441 0.58 -21.09 -17.77
N LEU A 442 0.66 -20.76 -16.47
CA LEU A 442 1.72 -19.89 -15.93
C LEU A 442 3.12 -20.48 -16.10
N TRP A 443 3.25 -21.79 -16.34
CA TRP A 443 4.53 -22.40 -16.68
C TRP A 443 5.09 -21.89 -18.01
N LEU A 444 4.23 -21.48 -18.95
CA LEU A 444 4.61 -21.02 -20.27
C LEU A 444 5.06 -19.54 -20.23
N PRO A 445 6.33 -19.22 -20.56
CA PRO A 445 6.79 -17.83 -20.66
C PRO A 445 5.93 -16.90 -21.52
N PRO A 446 5.47 -17.28 -22.74
CA PRO A 446 4.65 -16.39 -23.56
C PRO A 446 3.29 -16.09 -22.93
N PHE A 447 2.72 -17.02 -22.17
CA PHE A 447 1.48 -16.78 -21.43
C PHE A 447 1.69 -15.78 -20.29
N ARG A 448 2.81 -15.88 -19.55
CA ARG A 448 3.20 -14.88 -18.54
C ARG A 448 3.41 -13.50 -19.16
N ALA A 449 4.08 -13.43 -20.31
CA ALA A 449 4.27 -12.18 -21.05
C ALA A 449 2.93 -11.56 -21.49
N LEU A 450 1.99 -12.39 -21.97
CA LEU A 450 0.64 -11.95 -22.31
C LEU A 450 -0.11 -11.39 -21.10
N ILE A 451 -0.10 -12.08 -19.96
CA ILE A 451 -0.73 -11.60 -18.74
C ILE A 451 -0.11 -10.26 -18.29
N ASN A 452 1.22 -10.14 -18.35
CA ASN A 452 1.91 -8.88 -18.05
C ASN A 452 1.50 -7.75 -18.99
N SER A 453 1.20 -8.04 -20.26
CA SER A 453 0.74 -7.02 -21.22
C SER A 453 -0.66 -6.48 -20.93
N PHE A 454 -1.51 -7.26 -20.24
CA PHE A 454 -2.85 -6.84 -19.79
C PHE A 454 -2.87 -6.30 -18.36
N LYS A 455 -1.71 -6.20 -17.71
CA LYS A 455 -1.59 -5.72 -16.35
C LYS A 455 -2.02 -4.25 -16.30
N PRO A 456 -2.96 -3.87 -15.41
CA PRO A 456 -3.26 -2.46 -15.18
C PRO A 456 -1.98 -1.71 -14.78
N GLU A 457 -1.86 -0.46 -15.23
CA GLU A 457 -0.74 0.40 -14.83
C GLU A 457 -0.62 0.41 -13.29
N PRO A 458 0.59 0.33 -12.73
CA PRO A 458 0.78 0.50 -11.29
C PRO A 458 0.08 1.77 -10.79
N GLY A 459 -0.56 1.70 -9.62
CA GLY A 459 -1.31 2.84 -9.06
C GLY A 459 -2.74 3.03 -9.60
N THR A 460 -3.15 2.37 -10.68
CA THR A 460 -4.52 2.48 -11.24
C THR A 460 -5.53 1.54 -10.57
N GLY A 461 -5.46 1.41 -9.24
CA GLY A 461 -6.38 0.57 -8.47
C GLY A 461 -7.86 0.80 -8.85
N PRO A 462 -8.74 -0.19 -8.62
CA PRO A 462 -10.16 -0.08 -8.98
C PRO A 462 -10.77 1.18 -8.34
N SER A 463 -11.62 1.89 -9.09
CA SER A 463 -12.25 3.12 -8.59
C SER A 463 -13.07 2.84 -7.32
N LYS A 464 -13.26 3.85 -6.47
CA LYS A 464 -14.07 3.74 -5.24
C LYS A 464 -15.47 3.17 -5.54
N GLU A 465 -16.04 3.47 -6.70
CA GLU A 465 -17.35 2.95 -7.14
C GLU A 465 -17.29 1.46 -7.51
N VAL A 466 -16.27 1.03 -8.26
CA VAL A 466 -16.02 -0.38 -8.58
C VAL A 466 -15.79 -1.17 -7.28
N ALA A 467 -15.17 -0.57 -6.28
CA ALA A 467 -14.90 -1.21 -4.99
C ALA A 467 -16.13 -1.35 -4.07
N ARG A 468 -17.26 -0.65 -4.32
CA ARG A 468 -18.48 -0.73 -3.47
C ARG A 468 -19.15 -2.10 -3.48
N GLY A 469 -18.98 -2.86 -4.56
CA GLY A 469 -19.59 -4.19 -4.72
C GLY A 469 -18.75 -5.35 -4.20
N GLU A 470 -17.60 -5.04 -3.59
CA GLU A 470 -16.64 -6.01 -3.08
C GLU A 470 -17.02 -6.48 -1.66
N ARG A 471 -16.69 -7.74 -1.37
CA ARG A 471 -16.92 -8.33 -0.06
C ARG A 471 -16.01 -9.53 0.20
N ILE A 472 -15.75 -9.79 1.47
CA ILE A 472 -15.21 -11.05 1.96
C ILE A 472 -16.25 -11.65 2.90
N ARG A 473 -16.58 -12.92 2.64
CA ARG A 473 -17.36 -13.76 3.55
C ARG A 473 -16.60 -15.08 3.76
N VAL A 474 -16.20 -15.35 4.99
CA VAL A 474 -15.61 -16.63 5.37
C VAL A 474 -16.54 -17.31 6.36
N ARG A 475 -17.04 -18.49 6.00
CA ARG A 475 -17.80 -19.36 6.90
C ARG A 475 -16.93 -20.54 7.26
N ALA A 476 -16.66 -20.75 8.54
CA ALA A 476 -15.85 -21.86 9.00
C ALA A 476 -16.58 -22.67 10.07
N ILE A 477 -16.25 -23.97 10.12
CA ILE A 477 -16.88 -24.95 11.00
C ILE A 477 -15.79 -25.75 11.70
N ALA A 478 -15.87 -25.81 13.02
CA ALA A 478 -15.01 -26.63 13.85
C ALA A 478 -15.71 -27.92 14.30
N ARG A 479 -14.98 -29.03 14.20
CA ARG A 479 -15.39 -30.36 14.67
C ARG A 479 -14.29 -30.94 15.58
N GLY A 480 -14.71 -31.73 16.57
CA GLY A 480 -13.80 -32.42 17.47
C GLY A 480 -14.48 -33.60 18.16
N ASN A 481 -13.70 -34.59 18.61
CA ASN A 481 -14.17 -35.83 19.23
C ASN A 481 -15.12 -35.65 20.42
N LYS A 482 -15.13 -34.48 21.06
CA LYS A 482 -15.99 -34.16 22.22
C LYS A 482 -17.12 -33.16 21.91
N SER A 483 -17.22 -32.70 20.67
CA SER A 483 -18.22 -31.71 20.26
C SER A 483 -19.48 -32.43 19.80
N GLU A 484 -20.59 -32.30 20.54
CA GLU A 484 -21.89 -32.87 20.12
C GLU A 484 -22.48 -32.15 18.90
N LYS A 485 -22.17 -30.85 18.76
CA LYS A 485 -22.56 -30.01 17.63
C LYS A 485 -21.35 -29.29 17.04
N PRO A 486 -21.32 -29.04 15.72
CA PRO A 486 -20.26 -28.27 15.09
C PRO A 486 -20.32 -26.79 15.52
N LEU A 487 -19.19 -26.23 15.97
CA LEU A 487 -19.11 -24.78 16.19
C LEU A 487 -18.93 -24.09 14.84
N THR A 488 -19.64 -23.00 14.63
CA THR A 488 -19.65 -22.26 13.36
C THR A 488 -19.21 -20.82 13.59
N THR A 489 -18.55 -20.21 12.60
CA THR A 489 -18.25 -18.79 12.61
C THR A 489 -18.45 -18.17 11.23
N GLU A 490 -18.86 -16.91 11.21
CA GLU A 490 -18.89 -16.08 10.01
C GLU A 490 -18.00 -14.84 10.20
N TYR A 491 -17.06 -14.65 9.28
CA TYR A 491 -16.35 -13.40 9.05
C TYR A 491 -17.00 -12.71 7.85
N LEU A 492 -17.55 -11.51 8.03
CA LEU A 492 -18.15 -10.74 6.95
C LEU A 492 -17.65 -9.30 6.96
N TYR A 493 -17.13 -8.87 5.82
CA TYR A 493 -16.83 -7.49 5.51
C TYR A 493 -17.36 -7.12 4.13
N GLU A 494 -18.02 -5.96 4.05
CA GLU A 494 -18.56 -5.40 2.81
C GLU A 494 -17.94 -4.01 2.59
N GLY A 495 -17.34 -3.82 1.42
CA GLY A 495 -16.58 -2.61 1.10
C GLY A 495 -15.31 -2.91 0.33
N SER A 496 -14.50 -1.87 0.10
CA SER A 496 -13.27 -1.99 -0.69
C SER A 496 -12.27 -2.96 -0.07
N MET A 497 -11.75 -3.87 -0.89
CA MET A 497 -10.70 -4.80 -0.47
C MET A 497 -9.38 -4.11 -0.14
N TYR A 498 -9.10 -2.95 -0.75
CA TYR A 498 -7.92 -2.14 -0.37
C TYR A 498 -8.09 -1.52 1.00
N HIS A 499 -9.27 -0.96 1.27
CA HIS A 499 -9.58 -0.43 2.60
C HIS A 499 -9.52 -1.55 3.65
N HIS A 500 -10.09 -2.71 3.37
CA HIS A 500 -10.04 -3.85 4.27
C HIS A 500 -8.61 -4.30 4.58
N ALA A 501 -7.74 -4.40 3.55
CA ALA A 501 -6.33 -4.72 3.76
C ALA A 501 -5.63 -3.67 4.62
N ALA A 502 -5.77 -2.38 4.28
CA ALA A 502 -5.18 -1.30 5.06
C ALA A 502 -5.66 -1.29 6.52
N MET A 503 -6.96 -1.52 6.74
CA MET A 503 -7.56 -1.64 8.06
C MET A 503 -6.97 -2.84 8.83
N LEU A 504 -6.86 -4.02 8.22
CA LEU A 504 -6.23 -5.19 8.86
C LEU A 504 -4.82 -4.87 9.37
N ALA A 505 -3.98 -4.22 8.56
CA ALA A 505 -2.62 -3.86 8.96
C ALA A 505 -2.58 -2.75 10.02
N ALA A 506 -3.42 -1.73 9.89
CA ALA A 506 -3.49 -0.64 10.87
C ALA A 506 -3.96 -1.17 12.24
N GLU A 507 -5.02 -1.97 12.28
CA GLU A 507 -5.54 -2.56 13.51
C GLU A 507 -4.54 -3.54 14.14
N ALA A 508 -3.82 -4.31 13.33
CA ALA A 508 -2.73 -5.17 13.79
C ALA A 508 -1.57 -4.35 14.39
N ALA A 509 -1.19 -3.23 13.76
CA ALA A 509 -0.15 -2.36 14.27
C ALA A 509 -0.56 -1.75 15.62
N MET A 510 -1.83 -1.39 15.79
CA MET A 510 -2.35 -0.88 17.06
C MET A 510 -2.29 -1.92 18.19
N VAL A 511 -2.48 -3.21 17.89
CA VAL A 511 -2.26 -4.28 18.87
C VAL A 511 -0.78 -4.41 19.23
N LEU A 512 0.12 -4.36 18.25
CA LEU A 512 1.57 -4.42 18.52
C LEU A 512 2.05 -3.23 19.37
N LEU A 513 1.52 -2.03 19.12
CA LEU A 513 1.80 -0.83 19.91
C LEU A 513 1.30 -0.95 21.36
N SER A 514 0.14 -1.57 21.59
CA SER A 514 -0.38 -1.77 22.95
C SER A 514 0.43 -2.81 23.72
N LEU A 515 0.87 -3.89 23.07
CA LEU A 515 1.73 -4.91 23.68
C LEU A 515 3.06 -4.34 24.15
N ARG A 516 3.66 -3.37 23.43
CA ARG A 516 4.90 -2.71 23.86
C ARG A 516 4.72 -1.81 25.09
N LYS A 517 3.53 -1.24 25.29
CA LYS A 517 3.22 -0.34 26.42
C LYS A 517 2.85 -1.07 27.71
N ALA A 518 2.58 -2.38 27.65
CA ALA A 518 2.23 -3.17 28.82
C ALA A 518 3.39 -3.17 29.84
N PRO A 519 3.12 -2.97 31.14
CA PRO A 519 4.16 -2.96 32.16
C PRO A 519 4.88 -4.31 32.20
N THR A 520 6.21 -4.26 32.26
CA THR A 520 7.19 -5.36 32.24
C THR A 520 7.04 -6.43 33.34
N GLY A 521 5.93 -6.41 34.10
CA GLY A 521 5.57 -7.37 35.14
C GLY A 521 4.67 -8.52 34.67
N SER A 522 4.10 -8.48 33.46
CA SER A 522 3.57 -9.71 32.85
C SER A 522 4.74 -10.61 32.50
N SER A 523 4.73 -11.85 32.98
CA SER A 523 5.79 -12.81 32.71
C SER A 523 6.04 -12.92 31.21
N GLN A 524 7.20 -12.44 30.74
CA GLN A 524 7.72 -12.61 29.37
C GLN A 524 7.63 -14.05 28.83
N LYS A 525 7.42 -15.04 29.72
CA LYS A 525 7.23 -16.45 29.40
C LYS A 525 6.04 -16.75 28.48
N ASP A 526 4.99 -15.92 28.47
CA ASP A 526 3.80 -16.14 27.65
C ASP A 526 3.77 -15.29 26.37
N GLU A 527 4.75 -14.40 26.17
CA GLU A 527 4.81 -13.54 24.99
C GLU A 527 5.46 -14.25 23.80
N GLN A 528 4.73 -14.26 22.67
CA GLN A 528 5.25 -14.81 21.42
C GLN A 528 6.08 -13.77 20.65
N PHE A 529 7.27 -14.19 20.23
CA PHE A 529 8.19 -13.43 19.38
C PHE A 529 8.64 -14.30 18.18
N GLY A 530 9.27 -13.68 17.19
CA GLY A 530 9.72 -14.34 15.97
C GLY A 530 8.88 -13.97 14.76
N ILE A 531 8.97 -14.79 13.70
CA ILE A 531 7.98 -14.79 12.61
C ILE A 531 6.69 -15.50 13.07
N LEU A 532 5.61 -14.73 13.18
CA LEU A 532 4.30 -15.09 13.72
C LEU A 532 3.22 -15.07 12.62
N THR A 533 1.95 -15.24 13.00
CA THR A 533 0.77 -15.18 12.12
C THR A 533 -0.25 -14.17 12.65
N PRO A 534 -1.25 -13.75 11.84
CA PRO A 534 -2.29 -12.82 12.29
C PRO A 534 -3.04 -13.27 13.56
N SER A 535 -3.24 -14.58 13.75
CA SER A 535 -3.91 -15.14 14.94
C SER A 535 -3.10 -15.00 16.23
N CYS A 536 -1.78 -14.78 16.16
CA CYS A 536 -0.95 -14.50 17.33
C CYS A 536 -1.23 -13.12 17.95
N LEU A 537 -2.02 -12.27 17.29
CA LEU A 537 -2.54 -11.02 17.87
C LEU A 537 -3.82 -11.24 18.70
N GLU A 538 -4.37 -12.45 18.65
CA GLU A 538 -5.42 -12.96 19.53
C GLU A 538 -6.69 -12.09 19.59
N MET A 539 -7.46 -12.21 20.67
CA MET A 539 -8.70 -11.47 20.88
C MET A 539 -8.55 -9.94 20.78
N PRO A 540 -7.47 -9.28 21.23
CA PRO A 540 -7.30 -7.84 21.01
C PRO A 540 -7.43 -7.42 19.54
N PHE A 541 -6.93 -8.23 18.61
CA PHE A 541 -7.10 -7.97 17.19
C PHE A 541 -8.52 -8.24 16.72
N VAL A 542 -9.12 -9.36 17.15
CA VAL A 542 -10.52 -9.69 16.84
C VAL A 542 -11.48 -8.56 17.24
N GLU A 543 -11.35 -8.03 18.46
CA GLU A 543 -12.24 -6.95 18.94
C GLU A 543 -12.01 -5.64 18.19
N ARG A 544 -10.76 -5.36 17.79
CA ARG A 544 -10.45 -4.22 16.93
C ARG A 544 -11.12 -4.34 15.56
N LEU A 545 -11.06 -5.51 14.93
CA LEU A 545 -11.75 -5.76 13.66
C LEU A 545 -13.27 -5.61 13.79
N ARG A 546 -13.86 -6.09 14.89
CA ARG A 546 -15.29 -5.89 15.17
C ARG A 546 -15.67 -4.41 15.27
N ASN A 547 -14.85 -3.62 15.96
CA ASN A 547 -15.04 -2.17 16.04
C ASN A 547 -14.83 -1.48 14.68
N ALA A 548 -13.99 -2.04 13.82
CA ALA A 548 -13.74 -1.59 12.45
C ALA A 548 -14.73 -2.15 11.41
N SER A 549 -15.97 -2.46 11.83
CA SER A 549 -17.07 -2.92 10.97
C SER A 549 -16.92 -4.32 10.34
N VAL A 550 -16.02 -5.17 10.84
CA VAL A 550 -15.97 -6.58 10.46
C VAL A 550 -16.88 -7.39 11.38
N LYS A 551 -17.85 -8.11 10.83
CA LYS A 551 -18.67 -9.04 11.62
C LYS A 551 -17.91 -10.33 11.83
N ILE A 552 -17.72 -10.73 13.08
CA ILE A 552 -17.05 -11.97 13.47
C ILE A 552 -17.88 -12.61 14.59
N ASP A 553 -18.80 -13.48 14.20
CA ASP A 553 -19.74 -14.13 15.10
C ASP A 553 -19.44 -15.61 15.22
N VAL A 554 -19.65 -16.18 16.41
CA VAL A 554 -19.50 -17.62 16.68
C VAL A 554 -20.82 -18.16 17.20
N SER A 555 -21.26 -19.28 16.63
CA SER A 555 -22.52 -19.94 16.94
C SER A 555 -22.33 -21.45 17.17
N GLU A 556 -23.20 -22.04 17.98
CA GLU A 556 -23.24 -23.47 18.32
C GLU A 556 -24.32 -24.24 17.57
#